data_AF-Q9FFM3-F1
#
_entry.id   AF-Q9FFM3-F1
#
_cell.length_a   1.000
_cell.length_b   1.000
_cell.length_c   1.000
_cell.angle_alpha   90.00
_cell.angle_beta   90.00
_cell.angle_gamma   90.00
#
_symmetry.space_group_name_H-M   'P 1'
#
loop_
_entity.id
_entity.type
_entity.pdbx_description
1 polymer ?
#
loop_
_entity_poly.entity_id
_entity_poly.type
_entity_poly.pdbx_seq_one_letter_code
_entity_poly.pdbx_strand_id
1 'polypeptide(L)'
;MLELKPMVSIKREDIKRCLIEKVISKIREKWSREDFGKTIFVQQDNARTHVDTRDAQFQAIASQFGFDIRLMCQPLNSPDLNILDLGFFNAIQSLQHNVCPTTVEELVSAAETSFDEYPANR
;
A
#
# COMPACT_ATOMS: atom_id res chain seq x y z
N MET A 1 -16.42 -14.85 14.13
CA MET A 1 -16.33 -13.40 13.86
C MET A 1 -14.85 -13.05 13.92
N LEU A 2 -14.25 -12.51 12.85
CA LEU A 2 -12.90 -11.95 12.97
C LEU A 2 -13.02 -10.65 13.76
N GLU A 3 -12.37 -10.55 14.90
CA GLU A 3 -12.29 -9.30 15.66
C GLU A 3 -11.25 -8.36 15.02
N LEU A 4 -11.66 -7.14 14.69
CA LEU A 4 -10.75 -6.09 14.23
C LEU A 4 -10.05 -5.48 15.44
N LYS A 5 -8.80 -5.89 15.66
CA LYS A 5 -7.98 -5.32 16.73
C LYS A 5 -7.08 -4.21 16.17
N PRO A 6 -7.26 -2.94 16.58
CA PRO A 6 -6.39 -1.88 16.13
C PRO A 6 -4.95 -2.12 16.60
N MET A 7 -4.00 -1.99 15.67
CA MET A 7 -2.58 -2.00 16.01
C MET A 7 -2.18 -0.61 16.50
N VAL A 8 -1.70 -0.52 17.74
CA VAL A 8 -1.35 0.76 18.38
C VAL A 8 -0.02 1.33 17.85
N SER A 9 0.86 0.48 17.32
CA SER A 9 2.10 0.89 16.67
C SER A 9 2.48 -0.08 15.57
N ILE A 10 2.98 0.44 14.45
CA ILE A 10 3.48 -0.35 13.32
C ILE A 10 5.01 -0.19 13.27
N LYS A 11 5.74 -1.31 13.29
CA LYS A 11 7.20 -1.34 13.17
C LYS A 11 7.64 -1.66 11.74
N ARG A 12 8.91 -1.45 11.45
CA ARG A 12 9.50 -1.74 10.13
C ARG A 12 9.29 -3.20 9.73
N GLU A 13 9.42 -4.12 10.68
CA GLU A 13 9.24 -5.55 10.48
C GLU A 13 7.80 -5.90 10.12
N ASP A 14 6.82 -5.17 10.67
CA ASP A 14 5.40 -5.35 10.35
C ASP A 14 5.11 -4.89 8.91
N ILE A 15 5.67 -3.74 8.50
CA ILE A 15 5.57 -3.22 7.13
C ILE A 15 6.23 -4.19 6.16
N LYS A 16 7.44 -4.65 6.46
CA LYS A 16 8.18 -5.62 5.65
C LYS A 16 7.39 -6.91 5.45
N ARG A 17 6.84 -7.46 6.53
CA ARG A 17 6.01 -8.66 6.48
C ARG A 17 4.77 -8.43 5.60
N CYS A 18 4.09 -7.31 5.76
CA CYS A 18 2.95 -6.94 4.91
C CYS A 18 3.32 -6.85 3.43
N LEU A 19 4.44 -6.19 3.10
CA LEU A 19 4.94 -6.08 1.73
C LEU A 19 5.21 -7.45 1.12
N ILE A 20 5.89 -8.33 1.85
CA ILE A 20 6.28 -9.66 1.36
C ILE A 20 5.07 -10.60 1.24
N GLU A 21 4.28 -10.72 2.30
CA GLU A 21 3.23 -11.75 2.39
C GLU A 21 1.94 -11.34 1.67
N LYS A 22 1.63 -10.04 1.66
CA LYS A 22 0.36 -9.55 1.10
C LYS A 22 0.57 -8.83 -0.22
N VAL A 23 1.44 -7.82 -0.26
CA VAL A 23 1.56 -6.93 -1.44
C VAL A 23 2.18 -7.65 -2.63
N ILE A 24 3.36 -8.27 -2.48
CA ILE A 24 4.00 -9.03 -3.56
C ILE A 24 3.09 -10.16 -4.06
N SER A 25 2.43 -10.86 -3.14
CA SER A 25 1.48 -11.94 -3.47
C SER A 25 0.36 -11.42 -4.37
N LYS A 26 -0.28 -10.30 -4.01
CA LYS A 26 -1.36 -9.70 -4.81
C LYS A 26 -0.90 -9.07 -6.11
N ILE A 27 0.31 -8.49 -6.16
CA ILE A 27 0.91 -8.04 -7.42
C ILE A 27 1.00 -9.23 -8.37
N ARG A 28 1.59 -10.36 -7.96
CA ARG A 28 1.74 -11.53 -8.84
C ARG A 28 0.43 -12.09 -9.35
N GLU A 29 -0.60 -12.09 -8.50
CA GLU A 29 -1.95 -12.56 -8.85
C GLU A 29 -2.63 -11.65 -9.87
N LYS A 30 -2.46 -10.33 -9.73
CA LYS A 30 -3.23 -9.32 -10.48
C LYS A 30 -2.47 -8.62 -11.60
N TRP A 31 -1.14 -8.76 -11.68
CA TRP A 31 -0.35 -8.06 -12.68
C TRP A 31 -0.76 -8.48 -14.09
N SER A 32 -0.79 -7.51 -15.01
CA SER A 32 -1.20 -7.78 -16.38
C SER A 32 -0.22 -8.75 -17.04
N ARG A 33 -0.75 -9.69 -17.83
CA ARG A 33 0.10 -10.63 -18.59
C ARG A 33 0.90 -9.90 -19.68
N GLU A 34 0.37 -8.80 -20.18
CA GLU A 34 0.99 -7.97 -21.22
C GLU A 34 2.22 -7.22 -20.71
N ASP A 35 2.24 -6.88 -19.42
CA ASP A 35 3.37 -6.21 -18.76
C ASP A 35 4.29 -7.19 -18.02
N PHE A 36 4.09 -8.50 -18.18
CA PHE A 36 4.93 -9.50 -17.55
C PHE A 36 6.39 -9.37 -18.01
N GLY A 37 7.33 -9.41 -17.06
CA GLY A 37 8.75 -9.18 -17.29
C GLY A 37 9.20 -7.71 -17.28
N LYS A 38 8.28 -6.74 -17.17
CA LYS A 38 8.64 -5.34 -16.88
C LYS A 38 9.00 -5.16 -15.41
N THR A 39 9.91 -4.24 -15.12
CA THR A 39 10.22 -3.84 -13.74
C THR A 39 9.02 -3.13 -13.12
N ILE A 40 8.67 -3.53 -11.91
CA ILE A 40 7.57 -2.96 -11.11
C ILE A 40 8.19 -2.15 -9.98
N PHE A 41 7.83 -0.88 -9.89
CA PHE A 41 8.28 -0.02 -8.79
C PHE A 41 7.17 0.17 -7.76
N VAL A 42 7.48 -0.20 -6.52
CA VAL A 42 6.63 0.07 -5.35
C VAL A 42 7.22 1.29 -4.64
N GLN A 43 6.50 2.40 -4.74
CA GLN A 43 6.90 3.66 -4.14
C GLN A 43 6.43 3.74 -2.68
N GLN A 44 7.29 4.23 -1.80
CA GLN A 44 6.99 4.54 -0.40
C GLN A 44 7.51 5.95 -0.05
N ASP A 45 6.97 6.54 1.01
CA ASP A 45 7.48 7.81 1.54
C ASP A 45 8.81 7.61 2.31
N ASN A 46 9.34 8.68 2.91
CA ASN A 46 10.59 8.64 3.66
C ASN A 46 10.41 8.42 5.18
N ALA A 47 9.29 7.85 5.64
CA ALA A 47 9.11 7.61 7.06
C ALA A 47 10.12 6.58 7.61
N ARG A 48 10.61 6.82 8.83
CA ARG A 48 11.71 6.03 9.45
C ARG A 48 11.40 4.53 9.58
N THR A 49 10.12 4.17 9.62
CA THR A 49 9.64 2.80 9.71
C THR A 49 9.66 2.07 8.37
N HIS A 50 9.85 2.75 7.23
CA HIS A 50 9.88 2.08 5.94
C HIS A 50 11.08 1.16 5.75
N VAL A 51 10.90 0.19 4.85
CA VAL A 51 11.88 -0.84 4.54
C VAL A 51 12.95 -0.23 3.65
N ASP A 52 14.22 -0.54 3.90
CA ASP A 52 15.30 -0.10 3.03
C ASP A 52 15.09 -0.66 1.61
N THR A 53 15.27 0.18 0.59
CA THR A 53 15.18 -0.25 -0.83
C THR A 53 16.14 -1.39 -1.19
N ARG A 54 17.18 -1.61 -0.38
CA ARG A 54 18.18 -2.66 -0.50
C ARG A 54 17.98 -3.81 0.49
N ASP A 55 16.81 -3.92 1.13
CA ASP A 55 16.53 -5.04 2.04
C ASP A 55 16.64 -6.38 1.29
N ALA A 56 17.61 -7.19 1.69
CA ALA A 56 17.98 -8.41 0.98
C ALA A 56 16.85 -9.45 0.96
N GLN A 57 16.06 -9.55 2.03
CA GLN A 57 14.94 -10.49 2.08
C GLN A 57 13.81 -10.04 1.15
N PHE A 58 13.49 -8.75 1.15
CA PHE A 58 12.50 -8.20 0.22
C PHE A 58 12.94 -8.46 -1.22
N GLN A 59 14.20 -8.13 -1.58
CA GLN A 59 14.72 -8.32 -2.94
C GLN A 59 14.68 -9.78 -3.37
N ALA A 60 15.12 -10.69 -2.50
CA ALA A 60 15.13 -12.12 -2.79
C ALA A 60 13.74 -12.70 -3.03
N ILE A 61 12.71 -12.20 -2.32
CA ILE A 61 11.32 -12.62 -2.58
C ILE A 61 10.80 -11.94 -3.84
N ALA A 62 11.01 -10.62 -3.98
CA ALA A 62 10.51 -9.80 -5.07
C ALA A 62 10.98 -10.26 -6.47
N SER A 63 12.18 -10.84 -6.57
CA SER A 63 12.76 -11.33 -7.82
C SER A 63 12.31 -12.74 -8.23
N GLN A 64 11.43 -13.39 -7.46
CA GLN A 64 10.98 -14.75 -7.77
C GLN A 64 9.90 -14.78 -8.86
N PHE A 65 9.76 -15.94 -9.49
CA PHE A 65 8.73 -16.24 -10.50
C PHE A 65 8.79 -15.31 -11.73
N GLY A 66 9.97 -14.81 -12.08
CA GLY A 66 10.17 -13.96 -13.26
C GLY A 66 9.74 -12.51 -13.08
N PHE A 67 9.40 -12.09 -11.85
CA PHE A 67 9.11 -10.70 -11.54
C PHE A 67 10.40 -9.94 -11.16
N ASP A 68 10.41 -8.63 -11.44
CA ASP A 68 11.43 -7.69 -10.96
C ASP A 68 10.70 -6.56 -10.22
N ILE A 69 10.40 -6.77 -8.93
CA ILE A 69 9.71 -5.79 -8.08
C ILE A 69 10.74 -5.05 -7.23
N ARG A 70 10.74 -3.72 -7.28
CA ARG A 70 11.72 -2.88 -6.58
C ARG A 70 11.03 -1.85 -5.70
N LEU A 71 11.56 -1.64 -4.49
CA LEU A 71 11.15 -0.51 -3.67
C LEU A 71 11.87 0.76 -4.15
N MET A 72 11.16 1.88 -4.12
CA MET A 72 11.72 3.21 -4.32
C MET A 72 11.16 4.16 -3.26
N CYS A 73 11.99 5.10 -2.80
CA CYS A 73 11.54 6.16 -1.90
C CYS A 73 11.22 7.43 -2.68
N GLN A 74 10.30 8.22 -2.16
CA GLN A 74 10.01 9.55 -2.69
C GLN A 74 11.21 10.50 -2.60
N PRO A 75 11.32 11.47 -3.52
CA PRO A 75 12.23 12.59 -3.35
C PRO A 75 11.91 13.40 -2.07
N LEU A 76 12.92 13.97 -1.42
CA LEU A 76 12.75 14.81 -0.24
C LEU A 76 11.90 16.06 -0.57
N ASN A 77 11.01 16.46 0.34
CA ASN A 77 10.14 17.64 0.21
C ASN A 77 9.20 17.62 -1.01
N SER A 78 8.70 16.44 -1.40
CA SER A 78 7.75 16.31 -2.50
C SER A 78 6.41 15.71 -2.04
N PRO A 79 5.65 16.41 -1.18
CA PRO A 79 4.32 15.96 -0.77
C PRO A 79 3.38 15.81 -1.99
N ASP A 80 3.64 16.57 -3.05
CA ASP A 80 2.90 16.54 -4.32
C ASP A 80 3.21 15.30 -5.20
N LEU A 81 4.06 14.37 -4.74
CA LEU A 81 4.43 13.16 -5.48
C LEU A 81 3.91 11.86 -4.87
N ASN A 82 3.10 11.93 -3.80
CA ASN A 82 2.39 10.76 -3.29
C ASN A 82 0.97 10.69 -3.85
N ILE A 83 0.79 9.90 -4.91
CA ILE A 83 -0.53 9.68 -5.52
C ILE A 83 -1.54 9.12 -4.50
N LEU A 84 -1.09 8.37 -3.48
CA LEU A 84 -1.97 7.85 -2.44
C LEU A 84 -2.42 8.97 -1.48
N ASP A 85 -1.53 9.88 -1.07
CA ASP A 85 -1.91 11.00 -0.19
C ASP A 85 -2.79 12.02 -0.92
N LEU A 86 -2.47 12.31 -2.19
CA LEU A 86 -3.19 13.33 -2.98
C LEU A 86 -4.51 12.82 -3.54
N GLY A 87 -4.59 11.53 -3.87
CA GLY A 87 -5.77 10.93 -4.47
C GLY A 87 -6.61 10.18 -3.45
N PHE A 88 -6.21 8.95 -3.16
CA PHE A 88 -7.05 7.98 -2.48
C PHE A 88 -7.26 8.29 -0.99
N PHE A 89 -6.22 8.67 -0.24
CA PHE A 89 -6.36 9.01 1.17
C PHE A 89 -7.07 10.33 1.40
N ASN A 90 -6.93 11.30 0.49
CA ASN A 90 -7.74 12.52 0.52
C ASN A 90 -9.24 12.20 0.37
N ALA A 91 -9.59 11.27 -0.54
CA ALA A 91 -10.97 10.80 -0.69
C ALA A 91 -11.48 10.09 0.56
N ILE A 92 -10.68 9.21 1.19
CA ILE A 92 -11.03 8.55 2.45
C ILE A 92 -11.22 9.55 3.59
N GLN A 93 -10.32 10.53 3.74
CA GLN A 93 -10.47 11.57 4.78
C GLN A 93 -11.75 12.37 4.59
N SER A 94 -12.06 12.77 3.35
CA SER A 94 -13.31 13.44 3.02
C SER A 94 -14.53 12.57 3.37
N LEU A 95 -14.47 11.26 3.11
CA LEU A 95 -15.54 10.33 3.47
C LEU A 95 -15.66 10.12 4.98
N GLN A 96 -14.56 10.05 5.73
CA GLN A 96 -14.62 10.01 7.21
C GLN A 96 -15.32 11.25 7.77
N HIS A 97 -15.04 12.44 7.22
CA HIS A 97 -15.73 13.67 7.62
C HIS A 97 -17.23 13.64 7.30
N ASN A 98 -17.64 13.03 6.19
CA ASN A 98 -19.05 12.95 5.78
C ASN A 98 -19.84 11.84 6.50
N VAL A 99 -19.24 10.66 6.68
CA VAL A 99 -19.89 9.46 7.24
C VAL A 99 -19.81 9.44 8.77
N CYS A 100 -18.83 10.13 9.36
CA CYS A 100 -18.61 10.23 10.81
C CYS A 100 -18.64 8.85 11.52
N PRO A 101 -17.80 7.89 11.10
CA PRO A 101 -17.80 6.56 11.70
C PRO A 101 -17.44 6.63 13.19
N THR A 102 -18.17 5.89 14.01
CA THR A 102 -18.03 5.85 15.48
C THR A 102 -17.35 4.58 15.98
N THR A 103 -17.23 3.57 15.11
CA THR A 103 -16.58 2.28 15.39
C THR A 103 -15.47 1.96 14.38
N VAL A 104 -14.58 1.03 14.73
CA VAL A 104 -13.51 0.56 13.82
C VAL A 104 -14.11 -0.17 12.62
N GLU A 105 -15.18 -0.91 12.84
CA GLU A 105 -15.93 -1.65 11.81
C GLU A 105 -16.55 -0.71 10.79
N GLU A 106 -17.22 0.37 11.25
CA GLU A 106 -17.78 1.41 10.39
C GLU A 106 -16.69 2.11 9.58
N LEU A 107 -15.54 2.39 10.21
CA LEU A 107 -14.41 3.00 9.54
C LEU A 107 -13.83 2.10 8.43
N VAL A 108 -13.66 0.80 8.70
CA VAL A 108 -13.19 -0.17 7.70
C VAL A 108 -14.19 -0.27 6.55
N SER A 109 -15.48 -0.40 6.86
CA SER A 109 -16.53 -0.47 5.84
C SER A 109 -16.55 0.78 4.95
N ALA A 110 -16.40 1.97 5.54
CA ALA A 110 -16.34 3.21 4.77
C ALA A 110 -15.10 3.29 3.85
N ALA A 111 -13.96 2.79 4.31
CA ALA A 111 -12.74 2.73 3.51
C ALA A 111 -12.85 1.72 2.35
N GLU A 112 -13.48 0.57 2.58
CA GLU A 112 -13.76 -0.43 1.54
C GLU A 112 -14.71 0.13 0.47
N THR A 113 -15.83 0.75 0.88
CA THR A 113 -16.75 1.41 -0.05
C THR A 113 -16.05 2.51 -0.85
N SER A 114 -15.21 3.32 -0.20
CA SER A 114 -14.42 4.33 -0.91
C SER A 114 -13.50 3.73 -1.99
N PHE A 115 -12.93 2.56 -1.73
CA PHE A 115 -12.05 1.88 -2.68
C PHE A 115 -12.84 1.38 -3.88
N ASP A 116 -13.98 0.74 -3.63
CA ASP A 116 -14.83 0.18 -4.68
C ASP A 116 -15.43 1.27 -5.58
N GLU A 117 -15.73 2.44 -5.02
CA GLU A 117 -16.24 3.60 -5.76
C GLU A 117 -15.14 4.42 -6.45
N TYR A 118 -13.86 4.19 -6.14
CA TYR A 118 -12.77 5.00 -6.67
C TYR A 118 -12.59 4.72 -8.18
N PRO A 119 -12.69 5.75 -9.05
CA PRO A 119 -12.63 5.55 -10.49
C PRO A 119 -11.24 5.08 -10.92
N ALA A 120 -11.19 4.05 -11.77
CA ALA A 120 -9.93 3.48 -12.27
C ALA A 120 -9.12 4.43 -13.19
N ASN A 121 -9.73 5.55 -13.62
CA ASN A 121 -9.22 6.40 -14.70
C ASN A 121 -8.86 7.83 -14.23
N ARG A 122 -8.56 8.02 -12.94
CA ARG A 122 -8.29 9.36 -12.37
C ARG A 122 -6.85 9.81 -12.57
#